data_AF-A0A6P5XUY6-F1
#
_entry.id   AF-A0A6P5XUY6-F1
#
_cell.length_a   1.000
_cell.length_b   1.000
_cell.length_c   1.000
_cell.angle_alpha   90.00
_cell.angle_beta   90.00
_cell.angle_gamma   90.00
#
_symmetry.space_group_name_H-M   'P 1'
#
loop_
_entity.id
_entity.type
_entity.pdbx_description
1 polymer ?
#
loop_
_entity_poly.entity_id
_entity_poly.type
_entity_poly.pdbx_seq_one_letter_code
_entity_poly.pdbx_strand_id
1 'polypeptide(L)'
;MDALVRRMLIGTVSIHVHDVIIEGNTNTKAYIIEAKASEALKKATTMQELLRASNAVNSWLKSPGLFDSVMVTLNSGPPEIPGSANVIIEVQQAGNRFSGEIGAYTKAEFKSSSVEGSTKYKNLLGFGDLWDGSIPYGFDHSAQVSAGVYLPRLKALVAPATARAYLLTQRSDELSNSQINSFGLSIAK
;
A
#
# COMPACT_ATOMS: atom_id res chain seq x y z
N MET A 1 -26.27 25.39 -11.86
CA MET A 1 -25.00 24.79 -12.33
C MET A 1 -25.19 23.35 -12.86
N ASP A 2 -26.36 22.74 -12.70
CA ASP A 2 -26.63 21.36 -13.10
C ASP A 2 -26.59 21.06 -14.60
N ALA A 3 -26.88 22.03 -15.48
CA ALA A 3 -26.93 21.76 -16.92
C ALA A 3 -25.55 21.45 -17.52
N LEU A 4 -24.50 22.17 -17.09
CA LEU A 4 -23.13 21.93 -17.53
C LEU A 4 -22.57 20.63 -16.95
N VAL A 5 -22.83 20.36 -15.67
CA VAL A 5 -22.45 19.11 -15.01
C VAL A 5 -23.16 17.92 -15.66
N ARG A 6 -24.47 18.03 -15.95
CA ARG A 6 -25.21 17.01 -16.72
C ARG A 6 -24.64 16.85 -18.13
N ARG A 7 -24.26 17.92 -18.81
CA ARG A 7 -23.68 17.85 -20.17
C ARG A 7 -22.26 17.26 -20.17
N MET A 8 -21.48 17.45 -19.11
CA MET A 8 -20.19 16.78 -18.88
C MET A 8 -20.35 15.29 -18.55
N LEU A 9 -21.46 14.91 -17.90
CA LEU A 9 -21.77 13.52 -17.58
C LEU A 9 -22.37 12.76 -18.79
N ILE A 10 -23.20 13.42 -19.60
CA ILE A 10 -24.01 12.82 -20.67
C ILE A 10 -23.35 12.98 -22.07
N GLY A 11 -22.60 14.06 -22.30
CA GLY A 11 -21.91 14.32 -23.57
C GLY A 11 -20.43 13.92 -23.53
N THR A 12 -19.87 13.51 -24.67
CA THR A 12 -18.43 13.25 -24.83
C THR A 12 -17.67 14.58 -24.90
N VAL A 13 -17.35 15.15 -23.73
CA VAL A 13 -16.45 16.31 -23.64
C VAL A 13 -15.02 15.79 -23.73
N SER A 14 -14.36 16.10 -24.86
CA SER A 14 -12.94 15.81 -25.06
C SER A 14 -12.10 16.66 -24.11
N ILE A 15 -11.12 16.04 -23.46
CA ILE A 15 -10.19 16.70 -22.54
C ILE A 15 -8.80 16.11 -22.71
N HIS A 16 -7.78 16.97 -22.62
CA HIS A 16 -6.39 16.53 -22.62
C HIS A 16 -5.71 16.91 -21.30
N VAL A 17 -5.21 15.92 -20.57
CA VAL A 17 -4.44 16.16 -19.35
C VAL A 17 -3.02 16.57 -19.74
N HIS A 18 -2.69 17.83 -19.49
CA HIS A 18 -1.35 18.38 -19.74
C HIS A 18 -0.37 17.88 -18.69
N ASP A 19 -0.66 18.15 -17.41
CA ASP A 19 0.21 17.74 -16.33
C ASP A 19 -0.52 17.19 -15.10
N VAL A 20 0.23 16.43 -14.29
CA VAL A 20 -0.22 15.85 -13.02
C VAL A 20 0.71 16.33 -11.92
N ILE A 21 0.19 17.21 -11.07
CA ILE A 21 0.92 17.84 -9.97
C ILE A 21 0.54 17.11 -8.68
N ILE A 22 1.53 16.74 -7.87
CA ILE A 22 1.32 16.04 -6.60
C ILE A 22 1.78 16.94 -5.46
N GLU A 23 0.91 17.12 -4.48
CA GLU A 23 1.15 17.98 -3.32
C GLU A 23 0.89 17.23 -2.01
N GLY A 24 1.60 17.61 -0.94
CA GLY A 24 1.44 17.03 0.41
C GLY A 24 2.16 15.67 0.64
N ASN A 25 2.92 15.18 -0.34
CA ASN A 25 3.68 13.93 -0.27
C ASN A 25 5.00 14.03 0.55
N THR A 26 4.96 14.55 1.78
CA THR A 26 6.17 14.85 2.57
C THR A 26 7.06 13.65 2.89
N ASN A 27 6.46 12.48 3.19
CA ASN A 27 7.18 11.25 3.56
C ASN A 27 7.18 10.19 2.44
N THR A 28 6.48 10.44 1.32
CA THR A 28 6.33 9.49 0.22
C THR A 28 6.97 10.07 -1.02
N LYS A 29 7.84 9.32 -1.67
CA LYS A 29 8.54 9.81 -2.87
C LYS A 29 7.54 10.00 -4.01
N ALA A 30 7.55 11.19 -4.63
CA ALA A 30 6.59 11.60 -5.67
C ALA A 30 6.47 10.57 -6.81
N TYR A 31 7.61 10.01 -7.25
CA TYR A 31 7.64 9.04 -8.33
C TYR A 31 6.77 7.79 -8.09
N ILE A 32 6.50 7.40 -6.84
CA ILE A 32 5.63 6.26 -6.53
C ILE A 32 4.18 6.58 -6.91
N ILE A 33 3.76 7.82 -6.64
CA ILE A 33 2.43 8.33 -6.96
C ILE A 33 2.34 8.58 -8.47
N GLU A 34 3.32 9.29 -9.05
CA GLU A 34 3.37 9.61 -10.48
C GLU A 34 3.33 8.37 -11.37
N ALA A 35 4.10 7.33 -11.02
CA ALA A 35 4.23 6.14 -11.86
C ALA A 35 2.93 5.32 -11.98
N LYS A 36 1.91 5.61 -11.17
CA LYS A 36 0.57 5.02 -11.28
C LYS A 36 -0.47 6.06 -11.69
N ALA A 37 -0.44 7.23 -11.07
CA ALA A 37 -1.41 8.30 -11.29
C ALA A 37 -1.23 8.94 -12.67
N SER A 38 -0.01 9.37 -13.01
CA SER A 38 0.25 10.10 -14.25
C SER A 38 -0.04 9.25 -15.49
N GLU A 39 0.30 7.95 -15.47
CA GLU A 39 0.01 7.06 -16.58
C GLU A 39 -1.51 6.87 -16.80
N ALA A 40 -2.27 6.67 -15.72
CA ALA A 40 -3.72 6.45 -15.82
C ALA A 40 -4.46 7.73 -16.22
N LEU A 41 -4.06 8.88 -15.68
CA LEU A 41 -4.72 10.17 -15.91
C LEU A 41 -4.39 10.74 -17.30
N LYS A 42 -3.13 10.66 -17.75
CA LYS A 42 -2.72 11.17 -19.08
C LYS A 42 -3.29 10.34 -20.25
N LYS A 43 -3.73 9.10 -20.01
CA LYS A 43 -4.41 8.26 -21.01
C LYS A 43 -5.88 8.64 -21.23
N ALA A 44 -6.49 9.40 -20.33
CA ALA A 44 -7.89 9.78 -20.47
C ALA A 44 -8.06 10.84 -21.58
N THR A 45 -8.98 10.58 -22.50
CA THR A 45 -9.29 11.49 -23.63
C THR A 45 -10.66 12.17 -23.46
N THR A 46 -11.49 11.66 -22.56
CA THR A 46 -12.81 12.18 -22.25
C THR A 46 -12.97 12.48 -20.77
N MET A 47 -13.89 13.39 -20.44
CA MET A 47 -14.21 13.69 -19.03
C MET A 47 -14.66 12.44 -18.26
N GLN A 48 -15.42 11.53 -18.89
CA GLN A 48 -15.86 10.30 -18.22
C GLN A 48 -14.69 9.36 -17.92
N GLU A 49 -13.75 9.20 -18.86
CA GLU A 49 -12.52 8.43 -18.64
C GLU A 49 -11.68 9.04 -17.53
N LEU A 50 -11.55 10.37 -17.52
CA LEU A 50 -10.77 11.08 -16.51
C LEU A 50 -11.37 10.91 -15.10
N LEU A 51 -12.70 10.98 -14.96
CA LEU A 51 -13.38 10.73 -13.69
C LEU A 51 -13.19 9.28 -13.23
N ARG A 52 -13.27 8.29 -14.14
CA ARG A 52 -13.00 6.88 -13.81
C ARG A 52 -11.54 6.68 -13.39
N ALA A 53 -10.60 7.24 -14.14
CA ALA A 53 -9.18 7.18 -13.83
C ALA A 53 -8.87 7.84 -12.48
N SER A 54 -9.45 9.02 -12.22
CA SER A 54 -9.31 9.75 -10.94
C SER A 54 -9.86 8.93 -9.77
N ASN A 55 -11.01 8.29 -9.92
CA ASN A 55 -11.57 7.41 -8.89
C ASN A 55 -10.72 6.15 -8.66
N ALA A 56 -10.15 5.57 -9.72
CA ALA A 56 -9.23 4.45 -9.60
C ALA A 56 -7.93 4.84 -8.88
N VAL A 57 -7.37 6.01 -9.21
CA VAL A 57 -6.17 6.57 -8.56
C VAL A 57 -6.47 6.90 -7.09
N ASN A 58 -7.59 7.55 -6.79
CA ASN A 58 -8.02 7.87 -5.44
C ASN A 58 -8.17 6.59 -4.57
N SER A 59 -8.85 5.57 -5.10
CA SER A 59 -9.00 4.27 -4.42
C SER A 59 -7.65 3.59 -4.19
N TRP A 60 -6.77 3.63 -5.20
CA TRP A 60 -5.44 3.03 -5.10
C TRP A 60 -4.56 3.76 -4.07
N LEU A 61 -4.59 5.09 -4.02
CA LEU A 61 -3.82 5.86 -3.04
C LEU A 61 -4.30 5.63 -1.61
N LYS A 62 -5.61 5.43 -1.41
CA LYS A 62 -6.18 5.12 -0.09
C LYS A 62 -5.94 3.67 0.34
N SER A 63 -5.92 2.73 -0.59
CA SER A 63 -5.80 1.28 -0.30
C SER A 63 -4.64 0.88 0.62
N PRO A 64 -3.38 1.35 0.44
CA PRO A 64 -2.27 0.96 1.30
C PRO A 64 -2.30 1.66 2.68
N GLY A 65 -3.23 2.60 2.91
CA GLY A 65 -3.31 3.39 4.14
C GLY A 65 -2.06 4.25 4.37
N LEU A 66 -1.47 4.74 3.27
CA LEU A 66 -0.34 5.67 3.29
C LEU A 66 -0.80 7.13 3.45
N PHE A 67 -2.05 7.40 3.09
CA PHE A 67 -2.64 8.72 3.10
C PHE A 67 -3.99 8.68 3.82
N ASP A 68 -4.23 9.63 4.72
CA ASP A 68 -5.52 9.80 5.42
C ASP A 68 -6.56 10.43 4.48
N SER A 69 -6.12 11.36 3.64
CA SER A 69 -6.96 12.03 2.66
C SER A 69 -6.27 12.14 1.30
N VAL A 70 -7.08 12.05 0.25
CA VAL A 70 -6.66 12.21 -1.15
C VAL A 70 -7.74 13.03 -1.84
N MET A 71 -7.35 14.15 -2.41
CA MET A 71 -8.21 15.05 -3.16
C MET A 71 -7.63 15.21 -4.56
N VAL A 72 -8.47 14.98 -5.58
CA VAL A 72 -8.10 15.13 -6.98
C VAL A 72 -8.89 16.29 -7.53
N THR A 73 -8.20 17.36 -7.92
CA THR A 73 -8.80 18.56 -8.50
C THR A 73 -8.34 18.73 -9.94
N LEU A 74 -9.22 19.31 -10.75
CA LEU A 74 -8.97 19.58 -12.16
C LEU A 74 -8.91 21.10 -12.35
N ASN A 75 -7.73 21.59 -12.72
CA ASN A 75 -7.51 22.98 -13.03
C ASN A 75 -7.38 23.18 -14.54
N SER A 76 -7.72 24.38 -15.00
CA SER A 76 -7.43 24.79 -16.37
C SER A 76 -5.93 24.65 -16.65
N GLY A 77 -5.59 24.08 -17.80
CA GLY A 77 -4.20 23.98 -18.24
C GLY A 77 -3.62 25.36 -18.59
N PRO A 78 -2.34 25.41 -19.01
CA PRO A 78 -1.70 26.65 -19.40
C PRO A 78 -2.53 27.40 -20.47
N PRO A 79 -2.62 28.73 -20.41
CA PRO A 79 -3.39 29.53 -21.38
C PRO A 79 -2.90 29.36 -22.83
N GLU A 80 -1.66 28.88 -22.99
CA GLU A 80 -1.00 28.60 -24.27
C GLU A 80 -1.61 27.39 -25.01
N ILE A 81 -2.29 26.47 -24.30
CA ILE A 81 -2.83 25.23 -24.86
C ILE A 81 -4.33 25.12 -24.55
N PRO A 82 -5.21 25.63 -25.44
CA PRO A 82 -6.65 25.59 -25.22
C PRO A 82 -7.18 24.15 -25.20
N GLY A 83 -8.09 23.87 -24.25
CA GLY A 83 -8.67 22.52 -24.07
C GLY A 83 -7.81 21.56 -23.24
N SER A 84 -6.70 22.04 -22.67
CA SER A 84 -5.87 21.28 -21.74
C SER A 84 -6.29 21.50 -20.28
N ALA A 85 -6.02 20.51 -19.44
CA ALA A 85 -6.26 20.56 -18.00
C ALA A 85 -5.07 20.03 -17.22
N ASN A 86 -4.79 20.64 -16.07
CA ASN A 86 -3.86 20.13 -15.09
C ASN A 86 -4.64 19.37 -14.02
N VAL A 87 -4.16 18.19 -13.63
CA VAL A 87 -4.74 17.43 -12.52
C VAL A 87 -3.84 17.65 -11.31
N ILE A 88 -4.40 18.14 -10.21
CA ILE A 88 -3.68 18.28 -8.95
C ILE A 88 -4.16 17.19 -8.01
N ILE A 89 -3.20 16.44 -7.45
CA ILE A 89 -3.44 15.37 -6.48
C ILE A 89 -2.86 15.86 -5.16
N GLU A 90 -3.74 16.31 -4.28
CA GLU A 90 -3.39 16.69 -2.92
C GLU A 90 -3.54 15.46 -2.01
N VAL A 91 -2.45 15.06 -1.36
CA VAL A 91 -2.43 13.93 -0.44
C VAL A 91 -2.07 14.39 0.97
N GLN A 92 -2.80 13.88 1.96
CA GLN A 92 -2.45 14.03 3.38
C GLN A 92 -1.84 12.73 3.88
N GLN A 93 -0.60 12.77 4.34
CA GLN A 93 0.09 11.59 4.88
C GLN A 93 -0.64 10.99 6.08
N ALA A 94 -0.64 9.67 6.19
CA ALA A 94 -1.23 8.96 7.31
C ALA A 94 -0.59 9.40 8.63
N GLY A 95 -1.41 9.91 9.56
CA GLY A 95 -0.95 10.34 10.88
C GLY A 95 -0.40 9.17 11.72
N ASN A 96 -0.95 7.97 11.56
CA ASN A 96 -0.45 6.76 12.20
C ASN A 96 0.08 5.75 11.17
N ARG A 97 1.39 5.52 11.19
CA ARG A 97 2.09 4.55 10.32
C ARG A 97 2.33 3.20 10.99
N PHE A 98 2.03 3.08 12.28
CA PHE A 98 2.27 1.88 13.06
C PHE A 98 0.95 1.21 13.44
N SER A 99 0.88 -0.11 13.32
CA SER A 99 -0.26 -0.90 13.79
C SER A 99 0.24 -2.18 14.45
N GLY A 100 -0.40 -2.60 15.53
CA GLY A 100 -0.10 -3.84 16.22
C GLY A 100 -1.37 -4.62 16.51
N GLU A 101 -1.26 -5.94 16.50
CA GLU A 101 -2.34 -6.88 16.77
C GLU A 101 -1.83 -7.93 17.76
N ILE A 102 -2.64 -8.30 18.74
CA ILE A 102 -2.35 -9.38 19.69
C ILE A 102 -3.55 -10.33 19.68
N GLY A 103 -3.30 -11.62 19.50
CA GLY A 103 -4.31 -12.66 19.47
C GLY A 103 -3.95 -13.81 20.40
N ALA A 104 -4.96 -14.53 20.88
CA ALA A 104 -4.79 -15.79 21.59
C ALA A 104 -5.74 -16.81 21.00
N TYR A 105 -5.26 -18.03 20.79
CA TYR A 105 -6.02 -19.11 20.20
C TYR A 105 -5.88 -20.37 21.06
N THR A 106 -6.94 -21.16 21.16
CA THR A 106 -6.95 -22.41 21.94
C THR A 106 -7.55 -23.52 21.11
N LYS A 107 -6.78 -24.58 20.84
CA LYS A 107 -7.27 -25.80 20.21
C LYS A 107 -7.74 -26.76 21.28
N ALA A 108 -9.06 -26.90 21.44
CA ALA A 108 -9.65 -27.83 22.39
C ALA A 108 -9.25 -29.29 22.14
N GLU A 109 -9.03 -29.67 20.87
CA GLU A 109 -8.67 -31.03 20.46
C GLU A 109 -7.26 -31.46 20.92
N PHE A 110 -6.32 -30.53 21.06
CA PHE A 110 -4.91 -30.80 21.40
C PHE A 110 -4.49 -30.28 22.78
N LYS A 111 -5.43 -29.73 23.58
CA LYS A 111 -5.14 -29.01 24.84
C LYS A 111 -3.99 -27.99 24.70
N SER A 112 -3.84 -27.41 23.50
CA SER A 112 -2.80 -26.45 23.21
C SER A 112 -3.39 -25.07 23.05
N SER A 113 -2.71 -24.10 23.65
CA SER A 113 -3.01 -22.69 23.47
C SER A 113 -1.83 -22.02 22.76
N SER A 114 -2.08 -20.97 22.01
CA SER A 114 -1.07 -20.11 21.42
C SER A 114 -1.43 -18.64 21.64
N VAL A 115 -0.41 -17.81 21.73
CA VAL A 115 -0.51 -16.34 21.72
C VAL A 115 0.30 -15.83 20.55
N GLU A 116 -0.25 -14.86 19.83
CA GLU A 116 0.38 -14.28 18.65
C GLU A 116 0.44 -12.77 18.83
N GLY A 117 1.61 -12.20 18.64
CA GLY A 117 1.79 -10.75 18.53
C GLY A 117 2.29 -10.40 17.14
N SER A 118 1.68 -9.41 16.49
CA SER A 118 2.19 -8.87 15.23
C SER A 118 2.21 -7.35 15.25
N THR A 119 3.17 -6.78 14.52
CA THR A 119 3.33 -5.35 14.33
C THR A 119 3.62 -5.07 12.88
N LYS A 120 3.15 -3.93 12.39
CA LYS A 120 3.35 -3.45 11.03
C LYS A 120 3.72 -1.98 11.07
N TYR A 121 4.70 -1.60 10.27
CA TYR A 121 5.11 -0.21 10.08
C TYR A 121 5.09 0.13 8.60
N LYS A 122 4.33 1.17 8.24
CA LYS A 122 4.11 1.60 6.87
C LYS A 122 5.07 2.72 6.48
N ASN A 123 5.57 2.64 5.27
CA ASN A 123 6.30 3.69 4.55
C ASN A 123 7.49 4.23 5.36
N LEU A 124 8.37 3.34 5.78
CA LEU A 124 9.58 3.70 6.52
C LEU A 124 10.61 4.35 5.59
N LEU A 125 10.76 3.82 4.38
CA LEU A 125 11.73 4.29 3.39
C LEU A 125 11.14 5.31 2.39
N GLY A 126 9.83 5.56 2.45
CA GLY A 126 9.13 6.47 1.55
C GLY A 126 8.74 5.86 0.21
N PHE A 127 8.86 4.54 0.06
CA PHE A 127 8.53 3.81 -1.18
C PHE A 127 7.13 3.20 -1.16
N GLY A 128 6.33 3.46 -0.11
CA GLY A 128 5.14 2.68 0.21
C GLY A 128 5.47 1.29 0.77
N ASP A 129 6.69 1.12 1.29
CA ASP A 129 7.18 -0.11 1.89
C ASP A 129 6.38 -0.49 3.15
N LEU A 130 6.17 -1.79 3.38
CA LEU A 130 5.51 -2.31 4.57
C LEU A 130 6.49 -3.21 5.30
N TRP A 131 6.85 -2.83 6.52
CA TRP A 131 7.64 -3.63 7.43
C TRP A 131 6.70 -4.35 8.37
N ASP A 132 6.95 -5.63 8.62
CA ASP A 132 6.14 -6.40 9.56
C ASP A 132 7.01 -7.29 10.45
N GLY A 133 6.58 -7.47 11.69
CA GLY A 133 7.18 -8.36 12.66
C GLY A 133 6.10 -9.20 13.30
N SER A 134 6.30 -10.51 13.43
CA SER A 134 5.35 -11.42 14.06
C SER A 134 6.05 -12.41 14.97
N ILE A 135 5.45 -12.63 16.13
CA ILE A 135 5.91 -13.53 17.18
C ILE A 135 4.71 -14.37 17.64
N PRO A 136 4.46 -15.51 17.00
CA PRO A 136 3.61 -16.56 17.58
C PRO A 136 4.40 -17.39 18.60
N TYR A 137 3.79 -17.59 19.76
CA TYR A 137 4.25 -18.46 20.83
C TYR A 137 3.16 -19.49 21.15
N GLY A 138 3.47 -20.77 20.89
CA GLY A 138 2.66 -21.89 21.33
C GLY A 138 3.08 -22.34 22.73
N PHE A 139 2.10 -22.59 23.60
CA PHE A 139 2.34 -23.24 24.89
C PHE A 139 2.74 -24.72 24.74
N ASP A 140 2.84 -25.22 23.51
CA ASP A 140 3.46 -26.48 23.10
C ASP A 140 4.99 -26.37 22.93
N HIS A 141 5.61 -25.29 23.42
CA HIS A 141 7.05 -24.99 23.28
C HIS A 141 7.52 -24.72 21.85
N SER A 142 6.60 -24.39 20.93
CA SER A 142 6.95 -23.83 19.63
C SER A 142 6.97 -22.31 19.69
N ALA A 143 8.04 -21.69 19.22
CA ALA A 143 8.13 -20.24 19.08
C ALA A 143 8.65 -19.91 17.69
N GLN A 144 7.95 -19.03 16.98
CA GLN A 144 8.47 -18.47 15.74
C GLN A 144 8.61 -16.97 15.91
N VAL A 145 9.72 -16.42 15.45
CA VAL A 145 9.92 -14.98 15.30
C VAL A 145 10.15 -14.72 13.83
N SER A 146 9.40 -13.80 13.25
CA SER A 146 9.55 -13.43 11.85
C SER A 146 9.57 -11.92 11.67
N ALA A 147 10.37 -11.47 10.72
CA ALA A 147 10.45 -10.09 10.28
C ALA A 147 10.44 -10.05 8.75
N GLY A 148 9.64 -9.15 8.19
CA GLY A 148 9.42 -9.03 6.76
C GLY A 148 9.43 -7.60 6.28
N VAL A 149 9.75 -7.43 5.01
CA VAL A 149 9.59 -6.19 4.27
C VAL A 149 8.93 -6.50 2.92
N TYR A 150 7.91 -5.71 2.61
CA TYR A 150 7.24 -5.68 1.32
C TYR A 150 7.53 -4.33 0.65
N LEU A 151 8.02 -4.38 -0.58
CA LEU A 151 8.36 -3.23 -1.41
C LEU A 151 7.45 -3.24 -2.64
N PRO A 152 6.44 -2.36 -2.72
CA PRO A 152 5.47 -2.40 -3.83
C PRO A 152 6.10 -2.01 -5.17
N ARG A 153 7.03 -1.06 -5.17
CA ARG A 153 7.72 -0.59 -6.37
C ARG A 153 9.04 0.09 -6.03
N LEU A 154 10.07 -0.21 -6.78
CA LEU A 154 11.37 0.48 -6.73
C LEU A 154 11.64 1.11 -8.10
N LYS A 155 12.45 2.19 -8.15
CA LYS A 155 12.84 2.79 -9.45
C LYS A 155 13.47 1.75 -10.41
N ALA A 156 14.24 0.80 -9.88
CA ALA A 156 14.88 -0.25 -10.65
C ALA A 156 13.99 -1.50 -10.87
N LEU A 157 12.87 -1.64 -10.15
CA LEU A 157 12.04 -2.84 -10.15
C LEU A 157 10.56 -2.45 -10.20
N VAL A 158 9.92 -2.71 -11.36
CA VAL A 158 8.48 -2.46 -11.54
C VAL A 158 7.63 -3.49 -10.79
N ALA A 159 8.13 -4.72 -10.65
CA ALA A 159 7.47 -5.76 -9.89
C ALA A 159 7.64 -5.55 -8.37
N PRO A 160 6.62 -5.87 -7.55
CA PRO A 160 6.75 -5.84 -6.10
C PRO A 160 7.77 -6.88 -5.63
N ALA A 161 8.45 -6.62 -4.53
CA ALA A 161 9.38 -7.57 -3.94
C ALA A 161 9.07 -7.75 -2.46
N THR A 162 9.18 -8.98 -1.98
CA THR A 162 9.00 -9.33 -0.57
C THR A 162 10.22 -10.09 -0.08
N ALA A 163 10.75 -9.70 1.07
CA ALA A 163 11.78 -10.46 1.77
C ALA A 163 11.33 -10.71 3.21
N ARG A 164 11.49 -11.94 3.69
CA ARG A 164 11.12 -12.33 5.06
C ARG A 164 12.17 -13.26 5.65
N ALA A 165 12.59 -12.96 6.86
CA ALA A 165 13.39 -13.85 7.69
C ALA A 165 12.52 -14.41 8.81
N TYR A 166 12.72 -15.67 9.15
CA TYR A 166 12.06 -16.29 10.28
C TYR A 166 13.02 -17.21 11.04
N LEU A 167 12.91 -17.20 12.36
CA LEU A 167 13.56 -18.11 13.27
C LEU A 167 12.46 -18.95 13.92
N LEU A 168 12.52 -20.26 13.72
CA LEU A 168 11.61 -21.21 14.32
C LEU A 168 12.37 -22.03 15.35
N THR A 169 11.88 -22.00 16.59
CA THR A 169 12.33 -22.84 17.68
C THR A 169 11.27 -23.88 17.94
N GLN A 170 11.62 -25.16 17.77
CA GLN A 170 10.75 -26.29 18.09
C GLN A 170 11.48 -27.23 19.04
N ARG A 171 10.77 -27.65 20.08
CA ARG A 171 11.21 -28.71 20.98
C ARG A 171 10.51 -30.01 20.56
N SER A 172 11.27 -31.08 20.38
CA SER A 172 10.72 -32.42 20.10
C SER A 172 10.32 -33.12 21.40
N ASP A 173 9.34 -34.02 21.35
CA ASP A 173 8.74 -34.67 22.53
C ASP A 173 9.68 -35.67 23.26
N GLU A 174 9.23 -36.06 24.45
CA GLU A 174 9.90 -36.45 25.72
C GLU A 174 11.04 -37.50 25.74
N LEU A 175 11.39 -38.17 24.63
CA LEU A 175 12.42 -39.25 24.66
C LEU A 175 13.84 -38.76 24.34
N SER A 176 13.97 -37.58 23.72
CA SER A 176 15.26 -36.98 23.37
C SER A 176 15.12 -35.48 23.57
N ASN A 177 15.78 -34.95 24.61
CA ASN A 177 15.78 -33.53 24.99
C ASN A 177 16.57 -32.67 23.97
N SER A 178 16.16 -32.71 22.71
CA SER A 178 16.81 -32.05 21.59
C SER A 178 15.97 -30.85 21.15
N GLN A 179 16.60 -29.67 21.19
CA GLN A 179 16.02 -28.43 20.68
C GLN A 179 16.47 -28.22 19.24
N ILE A 180 15.52 -27.97 18.33
CA ILE A 180 15.80 -27.67 16.93
C ILE A 180 15.52 -26.19 16.70
N ASN A 181 16.57 -25.46 16.32
CA ASN A 181 16.46 -24.08 15.85
C ASN A 181 16.66 -24.08 14.34
N SER A 182 15.67 -23.61 13.61
CA SER A 182 15.77 -23.41 12.16
C SER A 182 15.66 -21.94 11.81
N PHE A 183 16.56 -21.48 10.96
CA PHE A 183 16.53 -20.15 10.38
C PHE A 183 16.15 -20.29 8.91
N GLY A 184 15.20 -19.49 8.46
CA GLY A 184 14.76 -19.46 7.07
C GLY A 184 14.73 -18.05 6.52
N LEU A 185 15.04 -17.94 5.24
CA LEU A 185 14.93 -16.72 4.46
C LEU A 185 14.02 -17.01 3.25
N SER A 186 13.06 -16.13 3.01
CA SER A 186 12.17 -16.18 1.86
C SER A 186 12.27 -14.88 1.07
N ILE A 187 12.41 -14.99 -0.25
CA ILE A 187 12.45 -13.87 -1.17
C ILE A 187 11.47 -14.18 -2.31
N ALA A 188 10.56 -13.25 -2.58
CA ALA A 188 9.60 -13.32 -3.68
C ALA A 188 9.63 -12.01 -4.50
N LYS A 189 9.38 -12.11 -5.81
CA LYS A 189 9.35 -11.01 -6.78
C LYS A 189 8.16 -11.18 -7.72
#